data_AF-A0AB37J1B5-F1
#
_entry.id   AF-A0AB37J1B5-F1
#
_cell.length_a   1.000
_cell.length_b   1.000
_cell.length_c   1.000
_cell.angle_alpha   90.00
_cell.angle_beta   90.00
_cell.angle_gamma   90.00
#
_symmetry.space_group_name_H-M   'P 1'
#
loop_
_entity.id
_entity.type
_entity.pdbx_description
1 polymer ?
#
loop_
_entity_poly.entity_id
_entity_poly.type
_entity_poly.pdbx_seq_one_letter_code
_entity_poly.pdbx_strand_id
1 'polypeptide(L)'
;MLKTAFIEIHPANESEVDEVIKKAQWMKRWIMDNQIRVITENRKFFWVSSGNVKITKNSQKIRLLRKQGIEGPQEHLVVDKEMRF
;
A
#
# COMPACT_ATOMS: atom_id res chain seq x y z
N MET A 1 -5.34 5.11 20.36
CA MET A 1 -4.78 5.52 19.05
C MET A 1 -5.50 4.72 17.98
N LEU A 2 -6.10 5.37 16.98
CA LEU A 2 -6.77 4.65 15.88
C LEU A 2 -5.72 4.08 14.93
N LYS A 3 -5.90 2.82 14.55
CA LYS A 3 -5.09 2.17 13.51
C LYS A 3 -5.84 2.31 12.19
N THR A 4 -5.11 2.52 11.09
CA THR A 4 -5.74 2.67 9.78
C THR A 4 -4.88 2.07 8.68
N ALA A 5 -5.52 1.30 7.81
CA ALA A 5 -4.91 0.72 6.63
C ALA A 5 -5.57 1.30 5.38
N PHE A 6 -4.76 1.60 4.38
CA PHE A 6 -5.19 1.88 3.02
C PHE A 6 -4.83 0.65 2.19
N ILE A 7 -5.83 0.04 1.56
CA ILE A 7 -5.67 -1.21 0.80
C ILE A 7 -6.00 -0.91 -0.64
N GLU A 8 -5.00 -1.00 -1.50
CA GLU A 8 -5.15 -0.96 -2.95
C GLU A 8 -5.26 -2.39 -3.48
N ILE A 9 -6.36 -2.70 -4.18
CA ILE A 9 -6.54 -3.97 -4.87
C ILE A 9 -6.26 -3.75 -6.36
N HIS A 10 -5.13 -4.24 -6.87
CA HIS A 10 -4.66 -3.94 -8.23
C HIS A 10 -3.82 -5.10 -8.80
N PRO A 11 -3.82 -5.38 -10.12
CA PRO A 11 -3.01 -6.45 -10.70
C PRO A 11 -1.52 -6.33 -10.35
N ALA A 12 -0.88 -7.39 -9.86
CA ALA A 12 0.53 -7.33 -9.44
C ALA A 12 1.49 -7.80 -10.54
N ASN A 13 1.65 -7.01 -11.60
CA ASN A 13 2.74 -7.16 -12.57
C ASN A 13 3.75 -6.01 -12.42
N GLU A 14 4.97 -6.16 -12.94
CA GLU A 14 6.04 -5.17 -12.72
C GLU A 14 5.76 -3.79 -13.35
N SER A 15 4.98 -3.74 -14.43
CA SER A 15 4.54 -2.48 -15.05
C SER A 15 3.54 -1.69 -14.19
N GLU A 16 2.80 -2.33 -13.29
CA GLU A 16 1.84 -1.64 -12.42
C GLU A 16 2.47 -0.90 -11.25
N VAL A 17 3.75 -1.14 -10.95
CA VAL A 17 4.40 -0.61 -9.74
C VAL A 17 4.35 0.91 -9.68
N ASP A 18 4.61 1.58 -10.80
CA ASP A 18 4.61 3.04 -10.85
C ASP A 18 3.20 3.60 -10.66
N GLU A 19 2.18 2.89 -11.13
CA GLU A 19 0.77 3.30 -10.98
C GLU A 19 0.31 3.19 -9.52
N VAL A 20 0.63 2.09 -8.84
CA VAL A 20 0.32 1.91 -7.41
C VAL A 20 1.04 2.97 -6.56
N ILE A 21 2.28 3.31 -6.90
CA ILE A 21 3.01 4.41 -6.24
C ILE A 21 2.29 5.75 -6.43
N LYS A 22 1.85 6.07 -7.66
CA LYS A 22 1.12 7.31 -7.94
C LYS A 22 -0.18 7.39 -7.13
N LYS A 23 -0.95 6.31 -7.05
CA LYS A 23 -2.18 6.24 -6.24
C LYS A 23 -1.91 6.44 -4.76
N ALA A 24 -0.87 5.81 -4.21
CA ALA A 24 -0.48 6.01 -2.82
C ALA A 24 -0.05 7.46 -2.54
N GLN A 25 0.72 8.07 -3.44
CA GLN A 25 1.12 9.48 -3.32
C GLN A 25 -0.07 10.45 -3.44
N TRP A 26 -1.04 10.15 -4.30
CA TRP A 26 -2.28 10.90 -4.39
C TRP A 26 -3.06 10.81 -3.07
N MET A 27 -3.25 9.61 -2.53
CA MET A 27 -3.98 9.40 -1.28
C MET A 27 -3.31 10.13 -0.10
N LYS A 28 -1.96 10.07 0.00
CA LYS A 28 -1.20 10.81 1.02
C LYS A 28 -1.45 12.32 0.94
N ARG A 29 -1.45 12.89 -0.27
CA ARG A 29 -1.76 14.31 -0.49
C ARG A 29 -3.20 14.63 -0.12
N TRP A 30 -4.15 13.83 -0.59
CA TRP A 30 -5.57 14.01 -0.27
C TRP A 30 -5.83 14.01 1.25
N ILE A 31 -5.19 13.12 2.02
CA ILE A 31 -5.29 13.09 3.48
C ILE A 31 -4.77 14.39 4.12
N MET A 32 -3.64 14.92 3.61
CA MET A 32 -3.05 16.17 4.09
C MET A 32 -3.95 17.36 3.78
N ASP A 33 -4.42 17.46 2.55
CA ASP A 33 -5.25 18.56 2.05
C ASP A 33 -6.60 18.64 2.80
N ASN A 34 -7.17 17.49 3.15
CA ASN A 34 -8.44 17.41 3.87
C ASN A 34 -8.28 17.42 5.40
N GLN A 35 -7.06 17.62 5.92
CA GLN A 35 -6.75 17.68 7.35
C GLN A 35 -7.28 16.47 8.15
N ILE A 36 -7.27 15.28 7.56
CA ILE A 36 -7.75 14.05 8.19
C ILE A 36 -6.66 13.52 9.15
N ARG A 37 -6.48 14.29 10.24
CA ARG A 37 -5.41 14.11 11.23
C ARG A 37 -5.70 13.00 12.24
N VAL A 38 -6.97 12.61 12.44
CA VAL A 38 -7.36 11.53 13.36
C VAL A 38 -6.77 10.16 12.96
N ILE A 39 -6.26 10.05 11.73
CA ILE A 39 -5.72 8.83 11.11
C ILE A 39 -4.17 8.78 11.23
N THR A 40 -3.49 9.71 11.91
CA THR A 40 -2.09 10.04 11.57
C THR A 40 -0.95 9.14 12.04
N GLU A 41 -1.08 8.37 13.13
CA GLU A 41 0.13 7.82 13.77
C GLU A 41 0.46 6.34 13.46
N ASN A 42 -0.38 5.62 12.71
CA ASN A 42 -0.10 4.23 12.33
C ASN A 42 -0.74 3.87 10.98
N ARG A 43 -0.43 4.66 9.94
CA ARG A 43 -0.94 4.44 8.58
C ARG A 43 -0.07 3.44 7.84
N LYS A 44 -0.66 2.34 7.41
CA LYS A 44 -0.03 1.41 6.48
C LYS A 44 -0.73 1.43 5.13
N PHE A 45 0.05 1.43 4.06
CA PHE A 45 -0.43 1.26 2.70
C PHE A 45 -0.11 -0.15 2.24
N PHE A 46 -1.13 -0.90 1.83
CA PHE A 46 -1.00 -2.25 1.33
C PHE A 46 -1.40 -2.31 -0.13
N TRP A 47 -0.63 -3.08 -0.89
CA TRP A 47 -1.02 -3.53 -2.21
C TRP A 47 -1.39 -5.01 -2.16
N VAL A 48 -2.66 -5.29 -2.38
CA VAL A 48 -3.20 -6.64 -2.54
C VAL A 48 -3.42 -6.91 -4.03
N SER A 49 -2.87 -8.00 -4.54
CA SER A 49 -3.04 -8.40 -5.92
C SER A 49 -4.48 -8.86 -6.17
N SER A 50 -5.08 -8.40 -7.26
CA SER A 50 -6.40 -8.89 -7.71
C SER A 50 -6.36 -10.30 -8.33
N GLY A 51 -5.18 -10.92 -8.37
CA GLY A 51 -4.91 -12.26 -8.90
C GLY A 51 -3.51 -12.70 -8.48
N ASN A 52 -2.79 -13.43 -9.33
CA ASN A 52 -1.44 -13.89 -8.99
C ASN A 52 -0.42 -12.75 -8.91
N VAL A 53 0.54 -12.84 -7.98
CA VAL A 53 1.69 -11.92 -7.94
C VAL A 53 2.74 -12.34 -8.96
N LYS A 54 2.93 -11.50 -9.99
CA LYS A 54 3.90 -11.67 -11.07
C LYS A 54 5.05 -10.66 -10.97
N ILE A 55 5.48 -10.33 -9.75
CA ILE A 55 6.63 -9.46 -9.49
C ILE A 55 7.66 -10.22 -8.67
N THR A 56 8.91 -10.16 -9.10
CA THR A 56 10.01 -10.79 -8.37
C THR A 56 10.34 -9.99 -7.11
N LYS A 57 10.48 -10.68 -5.96
CA LYS A 57 10.70 -10.05 -4.64
C LYS A 57 11.94 -9.16 -4.58
N ASN A 58 12.93 -9.41 -5.43
CA ASN A 58 14.22 -8.70 -5.45
C ASN A 58 14.33 -7.66 -6.57
N SER A 59 13.23 -7.35 -7.28
CA SER A 59 13.28 -6.36 -8.36
C SER A 59 13.58 -4.95 -7.82
N GLN A 60 14.16 -4.11 -8.68
CA GLN A 60 14.41 -2.70 -8.34
C GLN A 60 13.08 -1.97 -8.06
N LYS A 61 12.02 -2.34 -8.77
CA LYS A 61 10.66 -1.80 -8.64
C LYS A 61 10.05 -2.09 -7.27
N ILE A 62 10.20 -3.31 -6.73
CA ILE A 62 9.76 -3.63 -5.37
C ILE A 62 10.52 -2.81 -4.31
N ARG A 63 11.83 -2.62 -4.48
CA ARG A 63 12.58 -1.74 -3.57
C ARG A 63 12.10 -0.30 -3.62
N LEU A 64 11.78 0.21 -4.81
CA LEU A 64 11.20 1.54 -4.98
C LEU A 64 9.85 1.65 -4.26
N LEU A 65 8.97 0.67 -4.44
CA LEU A 65 7.66 0.62 -3.79
C LEU A 65 7.78 0.63 -2.25
N ARG A 66 8.67 -0.18 -1.68
CA ARG A 66 8.95 -0.19 -0.24
C ARG A 66 9.51 1.12 0.29
N LYS A 67 10.38 1.80 -0.48
CA LYS A 67 10.88 3.15 -0.13
C LYS A 67 9.75 4.18 -0.06
N GLN A 68 8.64 3.95 -0.76
CA GLN A 68 7.44 4.79 -0.65
C GLN A 68 6.54 4.40 0.54
N GLY A 69 6.92 3.43 1.38
CA GLY A 69 6.16 2.99 2.54
C GLY A 69 4.91 2.17 2.19
N ILE A 70 4.96 1.45 1.07
CA ILE A 70 3.89 0.55 0.62
C ILE A 70 4.35 -0.89 0.86
N GLU A 71 3.50 -1.69 1.51
CA GLU A 71 3.71 -3.12 1.76
C GLU A 71 3.04 -3.95 0.65
N GLY A 72 3.69 -5.04 0.20
CA GLY A 72 3.22 -5.89 -0.90
C GLY A 72 4.10 -5.83 -2.17
N PRO A 73 3.59 -6.30 -3.33
CA PRO A 73 2.27 -6.92 -3.53
C PRO A 73 2.15 -8.28 -2.85
N GLN A 74 0.93 -8.63 -2.44
CA GLN A 74 0.58 -9.94 -1.85
C GLN A 74 -0.82 -10.37 -2.29
N GLU A 75 -1.08 -11.67 -2.33
CA GLU A 75 -2.40 -12.20 -2.74
C GLU A 75 -3.42 -12.15 -1.60
N HIS A 76 -2.93 -12.23 -0.36
CA HIS A 76 -3.77 -12.22 0.84
C HIS A 76 -3.21 -11.22 1.84
N LEU A 77 -4.09 -10.44 2.45
CA LEU A 77 -3.79 -9.57 3.58
C LEU A 77 -4.71 -9.99 4.73
N VAL A 78 -4.12 -10.35 5.87
CA VAL A 78 -4.86 -10.64 7.09
C VAL A 78 -5.01 -9.34 7.88
N VAL A 79 -6.24 -9.00 8.26
CA VAL A 79 -6.54 -7.85 9.12
C VAL A 79 -7.26 -8.38 10.35
N ASP A 80 -6.57 -8.40 11.49
CA ASP A 80 -7.19 -8.76 12.76
C ASP A 80 -7.80 -7.52 13.47
N LYS A 81 -8.56 -7.76 14.54
CA LYS A 81 -9.16 -6.69 15.36
C LYS A 81 -8.13 -5.75 15.98
N GLU A 82 -6.90 -6.23 16.14
CA GLU A 82 -5.80 -5.42 16.62
C GLU A 82 -5.07 -4.69 15.49
N MET A 83 -5.47 -4.88 14.22
CA MET A 83 -4.76 -4.42 13.03
C MET A 83 -3.25 -4.73 13.11
N ARG A 84 -2.92 -5.97 13.48
CA ARG A 84 -1.61 -6.56 13.19
C ARG A 84 -1.65 -7.05 11.74
N PHE A 85 -0.60 -6.74 10.99
CA PHE A 85 -0.49 -7.01 9.56
C PHE A 85 0.80 -7.75 9.27
#